data_AF-A0A920NIJ3-F1
#
_entry.id   AF-A0A920NIJ3-F1
#
_cell.length_a   1.000
_cell.length_b   1.000
_cell.length_c   1.000
_cell.angle_alpha   90.00
_cell.angle_beta   90.00
_cell.angle_gamma   90.00
#
_symmetry.space_group_name_H-M   'P 1'
#
loop_
_entity.id
_entity.type
_entity.pdbx_description
1 polymer ?
#
loop_
_entity_poly.entity_id
_entity_poly.type
_entity_poly.pdbx_seq_one_letter_code
_entity_poly.pdbx_strand_id
1 'polypeptide(L)' 'MDSGFAGFTTSGNAACCIAGFETLNEIERLNLVEHSAIAGKYLGDKLASTLENYEIVGDIRGLGFKTGSRFGSR' A
#
# COMPACT_ATOMS: atom_id res chain seq x y z
N MET A 1 -1.76 31.63 24.19
CA MET A 1 -2.45 30.36 23.87
C MET A 1 -2.51 30.31 22.35
N ASP A 2 -1.39 29.98 21.72
CA ASP A 2 -1.26 29.86 20.25
C ASP A 2 -1.50 28.42 19.79
N SER A 3 -2.49 27.78 20.39
CA SER A 3 -2.88 26.40 20.12
C SER A 3 -4.25 26.43 19.45
N GLY A 4 -4.26 26.43 18.12
CA GLY A 4 -5.48 26.32 17.33
C GLY A 4 -6.26 25.06 17.71
N PHE A 5 -7.51 25.23 18.13
CA PHE A 5 -8.41 24.12 18.40
C PHE A 5 -8.99 23.61 17.08
N ALA A 6 -8.60 22.39 16.67
CA ALA A 6 -9.16 21.70 15.52
C ALA A 6 -10.05 20.53 15.99
N GLY A 7 -11.31 20.85 16.31
CA GLY A 7 -12.32 19.87 16.67
C GLY A 7 -13.31 19.62 15.53
N PHE A 8 -13.60 18.35 15.25
CA PHE A 8 -14.63 17.95 14.27
C PHE A 8 -15.72 17.15 14.98
N THR A 9 -16.97 17.30 14.55
CA THR A 9 -18.15 16.65 15.17
C THR A 9 -18.01 15.13 15.31
N THR A 10 -17.27 14.49 14.41
CA THR A 10 -17.07 13.02 14.38
C THR A 10 -15.65 12.58 14.79
N SER A 11 -14.79 13.52 15.20
CA SER A 11 -13.44 13.19 15.66
C SER A 11 -13.49 12.32 16.91
N GLY A 12 -12.71 11.23 16.91
CA GLY A 12 -12.62 10.32 18.06
C GLY A 12 -13.90 9.53 18.38
N ASN A 13 -14.83 9.37 17.43
CA ASN A 13 -16.03 8.57 17.69
C ASN A 13 -15.69 7.09 17.97
N ALA A 14 -16.36 6.50 18.96
CA ALA A 14 -16.03 5.18 19.47
C ALA A 14 -16.14 4.06 18.42
N ALA A 15 -17.12 4.14 17.51
CA ALA A 15 -17.32 3.13 16.47
C ALA A 15 -16.13 3.04 15.51
N CYS A 16 -15.62 4.19 15.03
CA CYS A 16 -14.43 4.22 14.18
C CYS A 16 -13.17 3.77 14.93
N CYS A 17 -13.03 4.11 16.22
CA CYS A 17 -11.90 3.65 17.03
C CYS A 17 -11.87 2.12 17.15
N ILE A 18 -13.02 1.50 17.44
CA ILE A 18 -13.14 0.03 17.53
C ILE A 18 -12.85 -0.61 16.17
N ALA A 19 -13.45 -0.10 15.09
CA ALA A 19 -13.19 -0.62 13.75
C ALA A 19 -11.72 -0.51 13.34
N GLY A 20 -11.06 0.61 13.65
CA GLY A 20 -9.64 0.80 13.40
C GLY A 20 -8.76 -0.14 14.23
N PHE A 21 -9.08 -0.34 15.50
CA PHE A 21 -8.37 -1.28 16.37
C PHE A 21 -8.48 -2.72 15.86
N GLU A 22 -9.69 -3.19 15.52
CA GLU A 22 -9.88 -4.53 14.95
C GLU A 22 -9.21 -4.69 13.59
N THR A 23 -9.15 -3.63 12.78
CA THR A 23 -8.40 -3.65 11.51
C THR A 23 -6.91 -3.89 11.75
N LEU A 24 -6.32 -3.23 12.76
CA LEU A 24 -4.91 -3.42 13.11
C LEU A 24 -4.67 -4.84 13.64
N ASN A 25 -5.53 -5.34 14.52
CA ASN A 25 -5.45 -6.71 15.02
C ASN A 25 -5.47 -7.73 13.87
N GLU A 26 -6.32 -7.52 12.87
CA GLU A 26 -6.42 -8.42 11.72
C GLU A 26 -5.19 -8.36 10.81
N ILE A 27 -4.62 -7.16 10.60
CA ILE A 27 -3.36 -6.98 9.87
C ILE A 27 -2.23 -7.77 10.54
N GLU A 28 -2.14 -7.73 11.86
CA GLU A 28 -1.15 -8.49 12.63
C GLU A 28 -1.44 -9.99 12.64
N ARG A 29 -2.68 -10.39 12.92
CA ARG A 29 -3.11 -11.80 12.99
C ARG A 29 -2.85 -12.55 11.68
N LEU A 30 -3.07 -11.90 10.55
CA LEU A 30 -2.85 -12.47 9.22
C LEU A 30 -1.42 -12.23 8.70
N ASN A 31 -0.58 -11.55 9.47
CA ASN A 31 0.79 -11.17 9.08
C ASN A 31 0.85 -10.50 7.69
N LEU A 32 -0.09 -9.57 7.43
CA LEU A 32 -0.28 -8.99 6.10
C LEU A 32 0.90 -8.17 5.63
N VAL A 33 1.70 -7.61 6.54
CA VAL A 33 2.91 -6.85 6.20
C VAL A 33 3.94 -7.75 5.54
N GLU A 34 4.31 -8.85 6.19
CA GLU A 34 5.27 -9.82 5.64
C GLU A 34 4.71 -10.50 4.38
N HIS A 35 3.44 -10.88 4.40
CA HIS A 35 2.78 -11.43 3.22
C HIS A 35 2.86 -10.47 2.03
N SER A 36 2.60 -9.18 2.25
CA SER A 36 2.68 -8.17 1.19
C SER A 36 4.09 -8.02 0.64
N ALA A 37 5.14 -8.19 1.46
CA ALA A 37 6.52 -8.16 1.01
C ALA A 37 6.86 -9.37 0.11
N ILE A 38 6.47 -10.58 0.54
CA ILE A 38 6.73 -11.82 -0.21
C ILE A 38 5.92 -11.85 -1.51
N ALA A 39 4.60 -11.70 -1.42
CA ALA A 39 3.71 -11.77 -2.58
C ALA A 39 3.90 -10.55 -3.51
N GLY A 40 4.23 -9.38 -2.95
CA GLY A 40 4.58 -8.20 -3.71
C GLY A 40 5.87 -8.36 -4.53
N LYS A 41 6.89 -9.00 -3.95
CA LYS A 41 8.11 -9.36 -4.71
C LYS A 41 7.77 -10.28 -5.88
N TYR A 42 6.97 -11.33 -5.64
CA TYR A 42 6.51 -12.22 -6.71
C TYR A 42 5.76 -11.46 -7.81
N LEU A 43 4.86 -10.55 -7.45
CA LEU A 43 4.14 -9.70 -8.41
C LEU A 43 5.10 -8.84 -9.23
N GLY A 44 6.08 -8.19 -8.59
CA GLY A 44 7.10 -7.38 -9.26
C GLY A 44 7.93 -8.19 -10.25
N ASP A 45 8.45 -9.35 -9.83
CA ASP A 45 9.23 -10.25 -10.66
C ASP A 45 8.41 -10.75 -11.86
N LYS A 46 7.12 -11.05 -11.64
CA LYS A 46 6.22 -11.50 -12.70
C LYS A 46 5.92 -10.40 -13.72
N LEU A 47 5.74 -9.16 -13.26
CA LEU A 47 5.52 -8.02 -14.15
C LEU A 47 6.78 -7.70 -14.96
N ALA A 48 7.96 -7.73 -14.33
CA ALA A 48 9.23 -7.54 -15.03
C ALA A 48 9.41 -8.56 -16.15
N SER A 49 9.31 -9.85 -15.84
CA SER A 49 9.45 -10.92 -16.84
C SER A 49 8.39 -10.91 -17.94
N THR A 50 7.16 -10.46 -17.65
CA THR A 50 6.09 -10.40 -18.65
C THR A 50 6.23 -9.19 -19.57
N LEU A 51 6.73 -8.07 -19.04
CA LEU A 51 6.73 -6.78 -19.73
C LEU A 51 8.10 -6.36 -20.29
N GLU A 52 9.17 -7.10 -20.00
CA GLU A 52 10.54 -6.78 -20.42
C GLU A 52 10.71 -6.53 -21.93
N ASN A 53 9.90 -7.21 -22.75
CA ASN A 53 9.97 -7.21 -24.21
C ASN A 53 9.18 -6.07 -24.87
N TYR A 54 8.46 -5.26 -24.10
CA TYR A 54 7.69 -4.14 -24.65
C TYR A 54 8.48 -2.83 -24.55
N GLU A 55 8.86 -2.24 -25.68
CA GLU A 55 9.60 -0.95 -25.72
C GLU A 55 8.86 0.22 -25.07
N ILE A 56 7.52 0.15 -25.03
CA ILE A 56 6.69 1.16 -24.34
C ILE A 56 6.83 1.08 -22.82
N VAL A 57 7.34 -0.02 -22.26
CA VAL A 57 7.53 -0.16 -20.81
C VAL A 57 8.94 0.29 -20.45
N GLY A 58 9.02 1.54 -19.98
CA GLY A 58 10.27 2.17 -19.60
C GLY A 58 10.87 1.55 -18.35
N ASP A 59 10.09 1.51 -17.26
CA ASP A 59 10.58 1.10 -15.94
C ASP A 59 9.45 0.59 -15.03
N ILE A 60 9.73 -0.40 -14.19
CA ILE A 60 8.80 -1.03 -13.26
C ILE A 60 9.38 -0.91 -11.84
N ARG A 61 8.63 -0.28 -10.94
CA ARG A 61 9.06 -0.02 -9.56
C ARG A 61 7.95 -0.39 -8.58
N GLY A 62 8.33 -0.77 -7.36
CA GLY A 62 7.35 -0.99 -6.31
C GLY A 62 7.95 -1.50 -5.01
N LEU A 63 7.11 -1.53 -3.97
CA LEU A 63 7.40 -2.15 -2.69
C LEU A 63 6.15 -2.85 -2.16
N GLY A 64 6.28 -4.12 -1.81
CA GLY A 64 5.14 -4.96 -1.47
C GLY A 64 4.08 -4.94 -2.57
N PHE A 65 2.80 -4.75 -2.22
CA PHE A 65 1.73 -4.64 -3.21
C PHE A 65 1.59 -3.25 -3.88
N LYS A 66 2.43 -2.28 -3.53
CA LYS A 66 2.43 -0.98 -4.20
C LYS A 66 3.43 -1.01 -5.36
N THR A 67 2.94 -1.36 -6.54
CA THR A 67 3.73 -1.44 -7.77
C THR A 67 3.19 -0.49 -8.84
N GLY A 68 4.08 0.04 -9.67
CA GLY A 68 3.74 0.89 -10.81
C GLY A 68 4.75 0.78 -11.95
N SER A 69 4.28 0.94 -13.17
CA SER A 69 5.08 0.94 -14.39
C SER A 69 5.00 2.28 -15.10
N ARG A 70 6.15 2.79 -15.56
CA ARG A 70 6.21 3.95 -16.46
C ARG A 70 6.02 3.46 -17.90
N PHE A 71 5.11 4.09 -18.61
CA PHE A 71 4.96 3.91 -20.05
C PHE A 71 5.58 5.09 -20.81
N GLY A 72 6.38 4.81 -21.83
CA GLY A 72 7.18 5.76 -22.61
C GLY A 72 8.46 5.10 -23.11
N SER A 73 9.11 5.66 -24.14
CA SER A 73 10.38 5.14 -24.65
C SER A 73 11.43 5.10 -23.54
N ARG A 74 12.20 4.00 -23.47
CA ARG A 74 13.37 3.88 -22.58
C ARG A 74 14.40 4.98 -22.83
#